data_AF-A0A398CLW9-F1
#
_entry.id   AF-A0A398CLW9-F1
#
_cell.length_a   1.000
_cell.length_b   1.000
_cell.length_c   1.000
_cell.angle_alpha   90.00
_cell.angle_beta   90.00
_cell.angle_gamma   90.00
#
_symmetry.space_group_name_H-M   'P 1'
#
loop_
_entity.id
_entity.type
_entity.pdbx_description
1 polymer ?
#
loop_
_entity_poly.entity_id
_entity_poly.type
_entity_poly.pdbx_seq_one_letter_code
_entity_poly.pdbx_strand_id
1 'polypeptide(L)'
;MSDAGRIEMTFADLADVVWQEADVSIAGAYGEQELKDRLAEAAEKARAQARGRPSVVRFRLLGSGPLHEELLSESLADDWVRELREWLGSPEDREDWIWAESMKIRTSGTGDELADLPEEDGFIGELVRTGRSAAESPDESKRLLDEAMEALRHQPKIRQWVAGRTDADREELVSRALSRALALLIREDQR
;
A
#
# COMPACT_ATOMS: atom_id res chain seq x y z
N MET A 1 12.44 43.56 46.55
CA MET A 1 11.48 43.06 45.54
C MET A 1 12.20 43.15 44.20
N SER A 2 12.47 42.11 43.44
CA SER A 2 11.82 40.79 43.35
C SER A 2 12.84 39.71 43.00
N ASP A 3 12.66 38.55 43.64
CA ASP A 3 13.27 37.28 43.27
C ASP A 3 12.32 36.57 42.31
N ALA A 4 12.65 36.58 41.01
CA ALA A 4 11.85 35.92 39.98
C ALA A 4 12.55 34.62 39.60
N GLY A 5 12.16 33.53 40.27
CA GLY A 5 12.65 32.18 39.99
C GLY A 5 12.40 31.81 38.53
N ARG A 6 13.48 31.50 37.81
CA ARG A 6 13.42 31.02 36.43
C ARG A 6 12.99 29.55 36.45
N ILE A 7 11.85 29.25 35.83
CA ILE A 7 11.37 27.89 35.63
C ILE A 7 11.84 27.44 34.25
N GLU A 8 12.69 26.42 34.21
CA GLU A 8 13.09 25.74 32.97
C GLU A 8 12.33 24.43 32.87
N MET A 9 11.61 24.25 31.76
CA MET A 9 10.91 23.00 31.45
C MET A 9 11.80 22.13 30.57
N THR A 10 12.11 20.93 31.06
CA THR A 10 12.82 19.90 30.30
C THR A 10 11.86 18.76 30.03
N PHE A 11 11.79 18.33 28.77
CA PHE A 11 11.01 17.16 28.40
C PHE A 11 11.67 15.90 29.00
N ALA A 12 10.90 15.16 29.81
CA ALA A 12 11.27 13.85 30.32
C ALA A 12 10.40 12.80 29.64
N ASP A 13 11.00 11.99 28.78
CA ASP A 13 10.33 10.87 28.12
C ASP A 13 10.16 9.73 29.14
N LEU A 14 8.91 9.48 29.55
CA LEU A 14 8.55 8.46 30.55
C LEU A 14 8.09 7.13 29.90
N ALA A 15 8.19 6.99 28.57
CA ALA A 15 7.70 5.81 27.90
C ALA A 15 8.66 4.62 28.09
N ASP A 16 8.17 3.61 28.81
CA ASP A 16 8.84 2.30 28.98
C ASP A 16 8.85 1.49 27.67
N VAL A 17 7.88 1.75 26.78
CA VAL A 17 7.76 1.15 25.45
C VAL A 17 7.52 2.26 24.43
N VAL A 18 8.34 2.31 23.38
CA VAL A 18 8.27 3.34 22.34
C VAL A 18 7.33 2.91 21.23
N TRP A 19 6.41 3.78 20.81
CA TRP A 19 5.55 3.54 19.65
C TRP A 19 6.13 4.25 18.42
N GLN A 20 6.30 3.52 17.33
CA GLN A 20 6.94 4.03 16.12
C GLN A 20 6.20 3.60 14.85
N GLU A 21 6.34 4.40 13.79
CA GLU A 21 5.97 4.01 12.43
C GLU A 21 7.26 3.85 11.61
N ALA A 22 7.35 2.76 10.84
CA ALA A 22 8.50 2.47 9.99
C ALA A 22 8.07 2.34 8.53
N ASP A 23 8.64 3.20 7.67
CA ASP A 23 8.39 3.19 6.23
C ASP A 23 9.35 2.25 5.53
N VAL A 24 8.79 1.36 4.72
CA VAL A 24 9.55 0.37 3.94
C VAL A 24 9.13 0.49 2.49
N SER A 25 10.10 0.81 1.62
CA SER A 25 9.84 0.92 0.18
C SER A 25 9.87 -0.46 -0.48
N ILE A 26 8.92 -0.73 -1.37
CA ILE A 26 8.96 -1.89 -2.28
C ILE A 26 9.71 -1.60 -3.60
N ALA A 27 10.14 -0.35 -3.82
CA ALA A 27 10.79 0.03 -5.07
C ALA A 27 12.10 -0.76 -5.29
N GLY A 28 12.18 -1.45 -6.43
CA GLY A 28 13.32 -2.32 -6.75
C GLY A 28 13.43 -3.58 -5.87
N ALA A 29 12.38 -3.96 -5.15
CA ALA A 29 12.26 -5.31 -4.58
C ALA A 29 11.54 -6.19 -5.60
N TYR A 30 12.20 -7.25 -6.05
CA TYR A 30 11.70 -8.15 -7.10
C TYR A 30 11.19 -9.49 -6.54
N GLY A 31 11.27 -9.66 -5.22
CA GLY A 31 10.87 -10.89 -4.54
C GLY A 31 10.62 -10.68 -3.06
N GLU A 32 10.00 -11.71 -2.47
CA GLU A 32 9.64 -11.77 -1.07
C GLU A 32 10.87 -11.65 -0.15
N GLN A 33 12.00 -12.25 -0.55
CA GLN A 33 13.23 -12.23 0.24
C GLN A 33 13.81 -10.81 0.35
N GLU A 34 13.83 -10.02 -0.73
CA GLU A 34 14.31 -8.65 -0.68
C GLU A 34 13.40 -7.76 0.19
N LEU A 35 12.09 -8.03 0.19
CA LEU A 35 11.16 -7.32 1.08
C LEU A 35 11.40 -7.68 2.55
N LYS A 36 11.65 -8.97 2.85
CA LYS A 36 12.04 -9.42 4.20
C LYS A 36 13.30 -8.72 4.68
N ASP A 37 14.34 -8.69 3.86
CA ASP A 37 15.62 -8.05 4.22
C ASP A 37 15.41 -6.56 4.57
N ARG A 38 14.59 -5.85 3.79
CA ARG A 38 14.23 -4.44 4.05
C ARG A 38 13.41 -4.25 5.31
N LEU A 39 12.48 -5.17 5.60
CA LEU A 39 11.69 -5.14 6.84
C LEU A 39 12.57 -5.35 8.07
N ALA A 40 13.53 -6.28 8.02
CA ALA A 40 14.51 -6.45 9.09
C ALA A 40 15.39 -5.22 9.27
N GLU A 41 15.87 -4.61 8.18
CA GLU A 41 16.64 -3.39 8.27
C GLU A 41 15.82 -2.25 8.92
N ALA A 42 14.54 -2.14 8.59
CA ALA A 42 13.64 -1.17 9.20
C ALA A 42 13.40 -1.45 10.69
N ALA A 43 13.26 -2.71 11.09
CA ALA A 43 13.13 -3.11 12.49
C ALA A 43 14.40 -2.78 13.30
N GLU A 44 15.59 -3.04 12.75
CA GLU A 44 16.84 -2.68 13.42
C GLU A 44 17.05 -1.16 13.50
N LYS A 45 16.60 -0.39 12.51
CA LYS A 45 16.55 1.08 12.59
C LYS A 45 15.61 1.54 13.70
N ALA A 46 14.40 0.98 13.80
CA ALA A 46 13.44 1.30 14.85
C ALA A 46 14.01 1.01 16.25
N ARG A 47 14.71 -0.12 16.39
CA ARG A 47 15.41 -0.51 17.61
C ARG A 47 16.50 0.48 18.02
N ALA A 48 17.35 0.88 17.06
CA ALA A 48 18.37 1.89 17.30
C ALA A 48 17.76 3.24 17.71
N GLN A 49 16.64 3.63 17.10
CA GLN A 49 15.91 4.86 17.45
C GLN A 49 15.27 4.81 18.84
N ALA A 50 14.84 3.63 19.30
CA ALA A 50 14.29 3.43 20.63
C ALA A 50 15.35 3.53 21.75
N ARG A 51 16.65 3.54 21.38
CA ARG A 51 17.80 3.68 22.29
C ARG A 51 17.83 2.61 23.39
N GLY A 52 17.63 1.35 23.00
CA GLY A 52 17.64 0.21 23.90
C GLY A 52 16.33 -0.01 24.67
N ARG A 53 15.30 0.80 24.41
CA ARG A 53 13.94 0.54 24.90
C ARG A 53 13.20 -0.37 23.94
N PRO A 54 12.28 -1.20 24.44
CA PRO A 54 11.40 -1.95 23.57
C PRO A 54 10.51 -1.03 22.75
N SER A 55 10.10 -1.49 21.57
CA SER A 55 9.25 -0.71 20.68
C SER A 55 8.13 -1.53 20.05
N VAL A 56 6.95 -0.92 19.99
CA VAL A 56 5.85 -1.35 19.13
C VAL A 56 5.93 -0.58 17.81
N VAL A 57 6.01 -1.30 16.70
CA VAL A 57 6.24 -0.73 15.37
C VAL A 57 5.07 -1.04 14.45
N ARG A 58 4.53 0.01 13.82
CA ARG A 58 3.62 -0.10 12.68
C ARG A 58 4.41 0.05 11.39
N PHE A 59 4.41 -0.97 10.55
CA PHE A 59 5.09 -0.92 9.26
C PHE A 59 4.17 -0.32 8.20
N ARG A 60 4.73 0.50 7.32
CA ARG A 60 4.04 1.05 6.14
C ARG A 60 4.83 0.68 4.90
N LEU A 61 4.25 -0.20 4.07
CA LEU A 61 4.81 -0.53 2.77
C LEU A 61 4.43 0.56 1.77
N LEU A 62 5.44 1.23 1.21
CA LEU A 62 5.30 2.36 0.31
C LEU A 62 5.97 2.08 -1.04
N GLY A 63 5.64 2.89 -2.03
CA GLY A 63 6.32 2.90 -3.32
C GLY A 63 5.75 1.93 -4.35
N SER A 64 6.36 1.94 -5.53
CA SER A 64 5.94 1.18 -6.70
C SER A 64 6.84 -0.02 -6.93
N GLY A 65 6.27 -1.17 -7.28
CA GLY A 65 7.08 -2.35 -7.59
C GLY A 65 6.25 -3.59 -7.93
N PRO A 66 6.91 -4.64 -8.46
CA PRO A 66 6.25 -5.87 -8.91
C PRO A 66 5.54 -6.62 -7.78
N LEU A 67 5.98 -6.43 -6.54
CA LEU A 67 5.34 -7.02 -5.36
C LEU A 67 3.97 -6.41 -5.03
N HIS A 68 3.54 -5.34 -5.70
CA HIS A 68 2.26 -4.69 -5.40
C HIS A 68 1.07 -5.66 -5.49
N GLU A 69 0.99 -6.46 -6.56
CA GLU A 69 -0.15 -7.34 -6.77
C GLU A 69 -0.21 -8.46 -5.74
N GLU A 70 0.94 -9.01 -5.35
CA GLU A 70 1.04 -9.98 -4.26
C GLU A 70 0.52 -9.35 -2.95
N LEU A 71 0.97 -8.13 -2.65
CA LEU A 71 0.62 -7.37 -1.46
C LEU A 71 -0.85 -6.92 -1.37
N LEU A 72 -1.62 -6.97 -2.47
CA LEU A 72 -3.06 -6.59 -2.48
C LEU A 72 -3.99 -7.68 -1.94
N SER A 73 -3.51 -8.90 -1.70
CA SER A 73 -4.35 -9.96 -1.11
C SER A 73 -4.75 -9.62 0.33
N GLU A 74 -6.06 -9.58 0.62
CA GLU A 74 -6.61 -9.13 1.91
C GLU A 74 -6.07 -9.89 3.12
N SER A 75 -5.68 -11.17 2.97
CA SER A 75 -5.11 -11.98 4.06
C SER A 75 -3.60 -11.83 4.20
N LEU A 76 -2.90 -11.32 3.18
CA LEU A 76 -1.44 -11.40 3.13
C LEU A 76 -0.79 -10.44 4.13
N ALA A 77 -1.38 -9.28 4.38
CA ALA A 77 -0.85 -8.32 5.36
C ALA A 77 -0.80 -8.91 6.79
N ASP A 78 -1.83 -9.67 7.19
CA ASP A 78 -1.88 -10.30 8.50
C ASP A 78 -0.90 -11.48 8.60
N ASP A 79 -0.71 -12.21 7.50
CA ASP A 79 0.27 -13.29 7.40
C ASP A 79 1.71 -12.74 7.50
N TRP A 80 2.01 -11.64 6.82
CA TRP A 80 3.29 -10.93 6.94
C TRP A 80 3.54 -10.42 8.35
N VAL A 81 2.53 -9.87 9.03
CA VAL A 81 2.68 -9.42 10.42
C VAL A 81 2.97 -10.62 11.34
N ARG A 82 2.33 -11.76 11.11
CA ARG A 82 2.57 -12.98 11.89
C ARG A 82 4.00 -13.48 11.68
N GLU A 83 4.43 -13.59 10.43
CA GLU A 83 5.78 -14.02 10.08
C GLU A 83 6.85 -13.06 10.64
N LEU A 84 6.62 -11.75 10.55
CA LEU A 84 7.53 -10.75 11.13
C LEU A 84 7.66 -10.92 12.65
N ARG A 85 6.59 -11.23 13.37
CA ARG A 85 6.66 -11.48 14.82
C ARG A 85 7.46 -12.73 15.13
N GLU A 86 7.31 -13.79 14.34
CA GLU A 86 8.08 -15.02 14.50
C GLU A 86 9.58 -14.75 14.27
N TRP A 87 9.92 -13.95 13.26
CA TRP A 87 11.31 -13.62 12.94
C TRP A 87 11.95 -12.66 13.95
N LEU A 88 11.23 -11.62 14.37
CA LEU A 88 11.75 -10.60 15.30
C LEU A 88 11.95 -11.13 16.73
N GLY A 89 11.35 -12.28 17.05
CA GLY A 89 11.48 -12.96 18.32
C GLY A 89 10.50 -12.45 19.38
N SER A 90 10.48 -13.17 20.51
CA SER A 90 9.62 -12.86 21.64
C SER A 90 10.20 -11.71 22.49
N PRO A 91 9.36 -10.91 23.17
CA PRO A 91 9.80 -10.03 24.26
C PRO A 91 10.61 -10.72 25.36
N GLU A 92 10.51 -12.04 25.48
CA GLU A 92 11.28 -12.85 26.43
C GLU A 92 12.74 -13.06 26.01
N ASP A 93 13.04 -12.94 24.71
CA ASP A 93 14.37 -13.22 24.16
C ASP A 93 15.35 -12.04 24.32
N ARG A 94 14.82 -10.81 24.46
CA ARG A 94 15.61 -9.58 24.51
C ARG A 94 14.85 -8.40 25.11
N GLU A 95 15.54 -7.55 25.87
CA GLU A 95 14.93 -6.39 26.55
C GLU A 95 14.51 -5.26 25.59
N ASP A 96 15.21 -5.10 24.47
CA ASP A 96 14.99 -4.05 23.48
C ASP A 96 14.12 -4.53 22.31
N TRP A 97 13.17 -5.43 22.56
CA TRP A 97 12.35 -6.12 21.56
C TRP A 97 11.61 -5.18 20.60
N ILE A 98 11.31 -5.69 19.40
CA ILE A 98 10.45 -5.01 18.42
C ILE A 98 9.19 -5.84 18.22
N TRP A 99 8.04 -5.25 18.49
CA TRP A 99 6.74 -5.86 18.25
C TRP A 99 6.08 -5.27 17.01
N ALA A 100 5.90 -6.07 15.96
CA ALA A 100 5.12 -5.65 14.80
C ALA A 100 3.63 -5.56 15.17
N GLU A 101 3.06 -4.35 15.23
CA GLU A 101 1.64 -4.14 15.55
C GLU A 101 0.75 -4.44 14.36
N SER A 102 0.99 -3.75 13.25
CA SER A 102 0.27 -3.93 12.00
C SER A 102 1.14 -3.54 10.81
N MET A 103 0.68 -3.94 9.62
CA MET A 103 1.25 -3.54 8.34
C MET A 103 0.20 -2.77 7.53
N LYS A 104 0.54 -1.57 7.07
CA LYS A 104 -0.29 -0.78 6.16
C LYS A 104 0.32 -0.78 4.78
N ILE A 105 -0.47 -1.20 3.79
CA ILE A 105 -0.02 -1.28 2.40
C ILE A 105 -0.52 -0.03 1.67
N ARG A 106 0.44 0.74 1.15
CA ARG A 106 0.28 1.97 0.38
C ARG A 106 1.24 1.93 -0.81
N THR A 107 1.21 0.81 -1.51
CA THR A 107 2.03 0.56 -2.69
C THR A 107 1.22 0.80 -3.96
N SER A 108 1.90 0.92 -5.08
CA SER A 108 1.30 0.92 -6.41
C SER A 108 2.02 -0.09 -7.30
N GLY A 109 1.35 -0.59 -8.35
CA GLY A 109 2.02 -1.39 -9.37
C GLY A 109 3.19 -0.63 -9.99
N THR A 110 4.10 -1.35 -10.63
CA THR A 110 5.09 -0.69 -11.49
C THR A 110 4.32 -0.02 -12.63
N GLY A 111 4.46 1.31 -12.77
CA GLY A 111 3.70 2.12 -13.73
C GLY A 111 3.90 1.78 -15.21
N ASP A 112 4.62 0.70 -15.53
CA ASP A 112 4.96 0.28 -16.88
C ASP A 112 4.41 -1.12 -17.26
N GLU A 113 3.73 -1.84 -16.37
CA GLU A 113 3.14 -3.15 -16.76
C GLU A 113 2.13 -3.02 -17.89
N LEU A 114 1.44 -1.88 -17.99
CA LEU A 114 0.61 -1.55 -19.14
C LEU A 114 1.44 -1.00 -20.31
N ALA A 115 2.52 -0.25 -20.05
CA ALA A 115 3.36 0.43 -21.04
C ALA A 115 4.14 -0.54 -21.92
N ASP A 116 4.60 -1.64 -21.33
CA ASP A 116 5.42 -2.66 -21.98
C ASP A 116 4.63 -3.90 -22.45
N LEU A 117 3.29 -3.94 -22.24
CA LEU A 117 2.49 -4.97 -22.89
C LEU A 117 2.60 -4.76 -24.40
N PRO A 118 3.10 -5.75 -25.16
CA PRO A 118 3.16 -5.62 -26.59
C PRO A 118 1.76 -5.27 -27.09
N GLU A 119 1.67 -4.45 -28.13
CA GLU A 119 0.45 -4.35 -28.94
C GLU A 119 0.23 -5.71 -29.63
N GLU A 120 -0.05 -6.75 -28.86
CA GLU A 120 -0.36 -8.06 -29.40
C GLU A 120 -1.70 -7.98 -30.11
N ASP A 121 -1.76 -8.57 -31.29
CA ASP A 121 -3.03 -8.88 -31.95
C ASP A 121 -3.74 -9.95 -31.10
N GLY A 122 -4.72 -9.53 -30.32
CA GLY A 122 -5.45 -10.41 -29.41
C GLY A 122 -6.39 -9.67 -28.47
N PHE A 123 -7.13 -10.44 -27.68
CA PHE A 123 -8.12 -9.90 -26.72
C PHE A 123 -7.47 -8.98 -25.67
N ILE A 124 -6.30 -9.36 -25.14
CA ILE A 124 -5.57 -8.57 -24.13
C ILE A 124 -5.10 -7.23 -24.71
N GLY A 125 -4.53 -7.24 -25.91
CA GLY A 125 -4.12 -6.01 -26.60
C GLY A 125 -5.29 -5.07 -26.88
N GLU A 126 -6.44 -5.61 -27.30
CA GLU A 126 -7.65 -4.81 -27.50
C GLU A 126 -8.20 -4.23 -26.19
N LEU A 127 -8.17 -5.00 -25.10
CA LEU A 127 -8.56 -4.54 -23.77
C LEU A 127 -7.66 -3.39 -23.29
N VAL A 128 -6.34 -3.51 -23.46
CA VAL A 128 -5.37 -2.46 -23.12
C VAL A 128 -5.64 -1.19 -23.92
N ARG A 129 -5.76 -1.29 -25.25
CA ARG A 129 -6.02 -0.12 -26.12
C ARG A 129 -7.33 0.56 -25.75
N THR A 130 -8.39 -0.21 -25.59
CA THR A 130 -9.72 0.32 -25.25
C THR A 130 -9.72 0.97 -23.87
N GLY A 131 -9.16 0.30 -22.87
CA GLY A 131 -9.12 0.82 -21.50
C GLY A 131 -8.27 2.09 -21.38
N ARG A 132 -7.13 2.16 -22.08
CA ARG A 132 -6.28 3.37 -22.12
C ARG A 132 -6.98 4.55 -22.78
N SER A 133 -7.54 4.32 -23.97
CA SER A 133 -8.30 5.33 -24.69
C SER A 133 -9.44 5.87 -23.82
N ALA A 134 -10.12 4.98 -23.07
CA ALA A 134 -11.15 5.40 -22.14
C ALA A 134 -10.59 6.20 -20.95
N ALA A 135 -9.46 5.78 -20.35
CA ALA A 135 -8.83 6.46 -19.22
C ALA A 135 -8.24 7.84 -19.58
N GLU A 136 -7.89 8.08 -20.85
CA GLU A 136 -7.33 9.35 -21.33
C GLU A 136 -8.41 10.32 -21.86
N SER A 137 -9.68 9.90 -21.88
CA SER A 137 -10.80 10.67 -22.40
C SER A 137 -11.89 10.88 -21.33
N PRO A 138 -12.15 12.12 -20.89
CA PRO A 138 -13.18 12.41 -19.89
C PRO A 138 -14.57 11.84 -20.24
N ASP A 139 -14.96 11.94 -21.50
CA ASP A 139 -16.26 11.50 -22.00
C ASP A 139 -16.37 9.97 -22.03
N GLU A 140 -15.32 9.29 -22.51
CA GLU A 140 -15.27 7.82 -22.53
C GLU A 140 -15.20 7.25 -21.11
N SER A 141 -14.37 7.84 -20.23
CA SER A 141 -14.28 7.46 -18.82
C SER A 141 -15.62 7.57 -18.11
N LYS A 142 -16.35 8.66 -18.34
CA LYS A 142 -17.69 8.85 -17.79
C LYS A 142 -18.66 7.81 -18.35
N ARG A 143 -18.69 7.61 -19.66
CA ARG A 143 -19.57 6.64 -20.32
C ARG A 143 -19.35 5.23 -19.78
N LEU A 144 -18.09 4.79 -19.70
CA LEU A 144 -17.72 3.46 -19.23
C LEU A 144 -18.09 3.25 -17.76
N LEU A 145 -17.84 4.25 -16.90
CA LEU A 145 -18.25 4.19 -15.50
C LEU A 145 -19.79 4.13 -15.37
N ASP A 146 -20.50 4.95 -16.13
CA ASP A 146 -21.96 5.00 -16.11
C ASP A 146 -22.59 3.67 -16.56
N GLU A 147 -22.02 3.01 -17.57
CA GLU A 147 -22.41 1.69 -18.06
C GLU A 147 -22.13 0.59 -17.03
N ALA A 148 -20.91 0.56 -16.47
CA ALA A 148 -20.52 -0.43 -15.46
C ALA A 148 -21.39 -0.36 -14.20
N MET A 149 -21.84 0.84 -13.85
CA MET A 149 -22.67 1.08 -12.67
C MET A 149 -24.17 0.92 -12.93
N GLU A 150 -24.61 0.66 -14.18
CA GLU A 150 -26.03 0.55 -14.56
C GLU A 150 -26.79 -0.46 -13.67
N ALA A 151 -26.22 -1.65 -13.48
CA ALA A 151 -26.81 -2.70 -12.64
C ALA A 151 -26.99 -2.28 -11.17
N LEU A 152 -26.23 -1.28 -10.72
CA LEU A 152 -26.24 -0.75 -9.36
C LEU A 152 -26.97 0.59 -9.25
N ARG A 153 -27.49 1.13 -10.35
CA ARG A 153 -28.17 2.43 -10.37
C ARG A 153 -29.41 2.48 -9.50
N HIS A 154 -30.03 1.36 -9.14
CA HIS A 154 -31.17 1.37 -8.22
C HIS A 154 -30.80 1.88 -6.82
N GLN A 155 -29.51 1.82 -6.42
CA GLN A 155 -29.05 2.26 -5.10
C GLN A 155 -28.77 3.78 -5.08
N PRO A 156 -29.52 4.57 -4.29
CA PRO A 156 -29.39 6.04 -4.29
C PRO A 156 -27.99 6.54 -3.90
N LYS A 157 -27.36 5.87 -2.93
CA LYS A 157 -26.00 6.21 -2.47
C LYS A 157 -24.97 6.05 -3.58
N ILE A 158 -25.11 5.01 -4.39
CA ILE A 158 -24.21 4.73 -5.51
C ILE A 158 -24.37 5.79 -6.59
N ARG A 159 -25.62 6.16 -6.95
CA ARG A 159 -25.87 7.25 -7.91
C ARG A 159 -25.23 8.57 -7.46
N GLN A 160 -25.39 8.93 -6.18
CA GLN A 160 -24.79 10.13 -5.63
C GLN A 160 -23.26 10.07 -5.66
N TRP A 161 -22.69 8.92 -5.35
CA TRP A 161 -21.25 8.71 -5.37
C TRP A 161 -20.66 8.86 -6.78
N VAL A 162 -21.31 8.30 -7.81
CA VAL A 162 -20.89 8.44 -9.22
C VAL A 162 -21.02 9.88 -9.68
N ALA A 163 -22.16 10.53 -9.41
CA ALA A 163 -22.41 11.91 -9.81
C ALA A 163 -21.45 12.92 -9.17
N GLY A 164 -20.91 12.61 -7.97
CA GLY A 164 -19.96 13.45 -7.25
C GLY A 164 -18.50 13.34 -7.73
N ARG A 165 -18.19 12.50 -8.73
CA ARG A 165 -16.81 12.32 -9.24
C ARG A 165 -16.44 13.42 -10.22
N THR A 166 -15.23 13.94 -10.10
CA THR A 166 -14.60 14.78 -11.13
C THR A 166 -14.18 13.94 -12.33
N ASP A 167 -13.85 14.57 -13.45
CA ASP A 167 -13.38 13.83 -14.64
C ASP A 167 -12.07 13.08 -14.34
N ALA A 168 -11.12 13.74 -13.68
CA ALA A 168 -9.87 13.11 -13.22
C ALA A 168 -10.11 11.91 -12.28
N ASP A 169 -11.12 11.96 -11.40
CA ASP A 169 -11.47 10.80 -10.57
C ASP A 169 -11.96 9.61 -11.41
N ARG A 170 -12.69 9.87 -12.51
CA ARG A 170 -13.22 8.81 -13.37
C ARG A 170 -12.12 8.20 -14.23
N GLU A 171 -11.25 9.03 -14.78
CA GLU A 171 -10.06 8.60 -15.53
C GLU A 171 -9.18 7.67 -14.68
N GLU A 172 -8.91 8.06 -13.44
CA GLU A 172 -8.15 7.25 -12.49
C GLU A 172 -8.87 5.93 -12.14
N LEU A 173 -10.20 5.96 -11.97
CA LEU A 173 -10.98 4.74 -11.71
C LEU A 173 -10.91 3.77 -12.90
N VAL A 174 -10.99 4.26 -14.13
CA VAL A 174 -10.89 3.44 -15.35
C VAL A 174 -9.49 2.87 -15.51
N SER A 175 -8.46 3.68 -15.29
CA SER A 175 -7.05 3.22 -15.29
C SER A 175 -6.82 2.08 -14.31
N ARG A 176 -7.28 2.24 -13.06
CA ARG A 176 -7.18 1.20 -12.02
C ARG A 176 -8.00 -0.05 -12.35
N ALA A 177 -9.19 0.12 -12.93
CA ALA A 177 -10.02 -1.00 -13.35
C ALA A 177 -9.34 -1.82 -14.46
N LEU A 178 -8.68 -1.15 -15.41
CA LEU A 178 -7.90 -1.79 -16.46
C LEU A 178 -6.73 -2.59 -15.90
N SER A 179 -5.90 -2.00 -15.03
CA SER A 179 -4.79 -2.70 -14.37
C SER A 179 -5.31 -3.97 -13.67
N ARG A 180 -6.44 -3.85 -12.97
CA ARG A 180 -7.04 -4.99 -12.25
C ARG A 180 -7.55 -6.08 -13.18
N ALA A 181 -8.18 -5.72 -14.30
CA ALA A 181 -8.67 -6.69 -15.28
C ALA A 181 -7.52 -7.48 -15.92
N LEU A 182 -6.41 -6.81 -16.24
CA LEU A 182 -5.22 -7.45 -16.80
C LEU A 182 -4.59 -8.42 -15.80
N ALA A 183 -4.46 -8.02 -14.54
CA ALA A 183 -3.95 -8.89 -13.48
C ALA A 183 -4.79 -10.18 -13.33
N LEU A 184 -6.12 -10.08 -13.46
CA LEU A 184 -7.00 -11.25 -13.40
C LEU A 184 -6.80 -12.18 -14.61
N LEU A 185 -6.70 -11.63 -15.81
CA LEU A 185 -6.57 -12.41 -17.05
C LEU A 185 -5.22 -13.10 -17.16
N ILE A 186 -4.12 -12.43 -16.81
CA ILE A 186 -2.77 -13.02 -16.80
C ILE A 186 -2.71 -14.20 -15.82
N ARG A 187 -3.41 -14.10 -14.68
CA ARG A 187 -3.48 -15.19 -13.70
C ARG A 187 -4.30 -16.39 -14.19
N GLU A 188 -5.31 -16.18 -15.02
CA GLU A 188 -6.13 -17.25 -15.59
C GLU A 188 -5.39 -18.02 -16.69
N ASP A 189 -4.54 -17.37 -17.49
CA ASP A 189 -3.77 -18.01 -18.56
C ASP A 189 -2.65 -18.94 -18.05
N GLN A 190 -2.21 -18.75 -16.79
CA GLN A 190 -1.17 -19.58 -16.14
C GLN A 190 -1.71 -20.86 -15.47
N ARG A 191 -3.00 -21.18 -15.63
CA ARG A 191 -3.65 -22.39 -15.06
C ARG A 191 -3.94 -23.45 -16.11
#